data_AF-A0A540KPC1-F1
#
_entry.id   AF-A0A540KPC1-F1
#
_cell.length_a   1.000
_cell.length_b   1.000
_cell.length_c   1.000
_cell.angle_alpha   90.00
_cell.angle_beta   90.00
_cell.angle_gamma   90.00
#
_symmetry.space_group_name_H-M   'P 1'
#
loop_
_entity.id
_entity.type
_entity.pdbx_description
1 polymer ?
#
loop_
_entity_poly.entity_id
_entity_poly.type
_entity_poly.pdbx_seq_one_letter_code
_entity_poly.pdbx_strand_id
1 'polypeptide(L)'
;MGKQKILQALILALSLLLLIATAPTAADDSDVMSKLAAGLSPAPKGWSTSTAYCSWDGVNCDTSKRVTSINLASKGLSGSLPSNLNSLSQLTTLSLQSNSLSGAFPSLANLSSLQEVYLDTNNFTSIPAGCFTGLSSLQILSMSQNLKLDSWVFPSELTEASSLVTFAAGNVNLYGSLPDVFDSFPNLQNLRLSYNNFTGPLPKTFSGSGIQNLWLNNQLLGLSGTIEVLANMTQLSQVWLQNNQFTGPIPDLSKCVTLFDLQLRDNQFTGIVPATLMSISSLKNVSLDNNKLQGPMPAFGSTVEKSTVDGNSFCQTTPGTCDPLVTTLLEVAGAFGYPVLLADSWTGNKPCSGWSFIVCDPQGKVFTVNFDNKHFNGTISPAFANLTSLKNLVLSRNNLVGSIPDSLLSLTQLQLLDVSNNNLSGAIPKFPSTVKLVTTGNVLIGTTPSTGGGGGTPSGTGSNGTTPSGSPAQASNGPSVSPAQMGTMELQVNCKARAVVTFMFLRVEMLRFRSKF
;
A
#
# COMPACT_ATOMS: atom_id res chain seq x y z
N MET A 1 -1.19 -82.61 -15.68
CA MET A 1 -1.63 -81.33 -15.07
C MET A 1 -0.60 -80.64 -14.17
N GLY A 2 0.42 -81.32 -13.62
CA GLY A 2 1.39 -80.67 -12.70
C GLY A 2 2.46 -79.77 -13.37
N LYS A 3 3.01 -80.17 -14.53
CA LYS A 3 4.11 -79.43 -15.19
C LYS A 3 3.69 -78.07 -15.79
N GLN A 4 2.44 -77.94 -16.23
CA GLN A 4 1.92 -76.72 -16.86
C GLN A 4 1.62 -75.62 -15.83
N LYS A 5 1.23 -75.99 -14.61
CA LYS A 5 1.03 -75.06 -13.48
C LYS A 5 2.35 -74.51 -12.94
N ILE A 6 3.42 -75.31 -12.97
CA ILE A 6 4.77 -74.87 -12.55
C ILE A 6 5.34 -73.87 -13.55
N LEU A 7 5.16 -74.11 -14.86
CA LEU A 7 5.62 -73.17 -15.89
C LEU A 7 4.86 -71.84 -15.84
N GLN A 8 3.54 -71.86 -15.61
CA GLN A 8 2.75 -70.63 -15.43
C GLN A 8 3.13 -69.89 -14.15
N ALA A 9 3.42 -70.58 -13.05
CA ALA A 9 3.88 -69.95 -11.81
C ALA A 9 5.28 -69.34 -11.96
N LEU A 10 6.19 -69.98 -12.70
CA LEU A 10 7.51 -69.45 -13.02
C LEU A 10 7.44 -68.24 -13.95
N ILE A 11 6.57 -68.25 -14.96
CA ILE A 11 6.38 -67.09 -15.84
C ILE A 11 5.73 -65.93 -15.07
N LEU A 12 4.75 -66.19 -14.20
CA LEU A 12 4.17 -65.15 -13.33
C LEU A 12 5.21 -64.58 -12.37
N ALA A 13 6.02 -65.43 -11.73
CA ALA A 13 7.09 -64.99 -10.83
C ALA A 13 8.18 -64.22 -11.56
N LEU A 14 8.55 -64.60 -12.79
CA LEU A 14 9.51 -63.87 -13.61
C LEU A 14 8.94 -62.52 -14.07
N SER A 15 7.66 -62.46 -14.43
CA SER A 15 6.98 -61.19 -14.75
C SER A 15 6.81 -60.29 -13.52
N LEU A 16 6.60 -60.86 -12.33
CA LEU A 16 6.52 -60.11 -11.08
C LEU A 16 7.90 -59.61 -10.63
N LEU A 17 8.98 -60.37 -10.89
CA LEU A 17 10.37 -59.91 -10.68
C LEU A 17 10.79 -58.83 -11.69
N LEU A 18 10.31 -58.87 -12.94
CA LEU A 18 10.53 -57.79 -13.92
C LEU A 18 9.74 -56.51 -13.59
N LEU A 19 8.66 -56.60 -12.80
CA LEU A 19 7.91 -55.44 -12.29
C LEU A 19 8.48 -54.83 -11.00
N ILE A 20 9.48 -55.46 -10.36
CA ILE A 20 10.11 -54.97 -9.11
C ILE A 20 11.48 -54.31 -9.38
N ALA A 21 11.90 -54.19 -10.64
CA ALA A 21 13.18 -53.59 -11.03
C ALA A 21 13.08 -52.15 -11.60
N THR A 22 12.07 -51.38 -11.21
CA THR A 22 12.14 -49.92 -11.29
C THR A 22 11.93 -49.36 -9.89
N ALA A 23 12.97 -49.47 -9.04
CA ALA A 23 13.18 -48.44 -8.04
C ALA A 23 13.13 -47.10 -8.79
N PRO A 24 12.43 -46.06 -8.30
CA PRO A 24 12.58 -44.74 -8.90
C PRO A 24 14.07 -44.45 -8.84
N THR A 25 14.75 -44.43 -9.98
CA THR A 25 16.07 -43.80 -10.07
C THR A 25 15.84 -42.41 -9.51
N ALA A 26 16.46 -42.09 -8.37
CA ALA A 26 16.44 -40.74 -7.84
C ALA A 26 16.68 -39.82 -9.02
N ALA A 27 15.73 -38.93 -9.32
CA ALA A 27 15.80 -38.08 -10.51
C ALA A 27 17.17 -37.39 -10.48
N ASP A 28 18.04 -37.76 -11.42
CA ASP A 28 19.38 -37.22 -11.52
C ASP A 28 19.25 -35.80 -12.10
N ASP A 29 19.88 -34.82 -11.45
CA ASP A 29 19.81 -33.43 -11.86
C ASP A 29 20.61 -33.15 -13.15
N SER A 30 21.27 -34.17 -13.73
CA SER A 30 22.09 -34.08 -14.93
C SER A 30 21.37 -33.47 -16.14
N ASP A 31 20.12 -33.84 -16.43
CA ASP A 31 19.37 -33.32 -17.58
C ASP A 31 19.19 -31.80 -17.48
N VAL A 32 18.66 -31.31 -16.36
CA VAL A 32 18.43 -29.87 -16.16
C VAL A 32 19.73 -29.09 -16.05
N MET A 33 20.78 -29.65 -15.43
CA MET A 33 22.09 -29.02 -15.34
C MET A 33 22.76 -28.91 -16.71
N SER A 34 22.60 -29.91 -17.58
CA SER A 34 23.11 -29.87 -18.95
C SER A 34 22.39 -28.80 -19.79
N LYS A 35 21.07 -28.67 -19.65
CA LYS A 35 20.27 -27.61 -20.29
C LYS A 35 20.64 -26.22 -19.78
N LEU A 36 20.87 -26.09 -18.47
CA LEU A 36 21.35 -24.86 -17.87
C LEU A 36 22.72 -24.47 -18.45
N ALA A 37 23.67 -25.41 -18.50
CA ALA A 37 24.99 -25.16 -19.07
C ALA A 37 24.93 -24.74 -20.54
N ALA A 38 24.09 -25.40 -21.34
CA ALA A 38 23.91 -25.08 -22.76
C ALA A 38 23.21 -23.73 -22.99
N GLY A 39 22.37 -23.28 -22.05
CA GLY A 39 21.63 -22.03 -22.13
C GLY A 39 22.43 -20.79 -21.76
N LEU A 40 23.64 -20.94 -21.19
CA LEU A 40 24.48 -19.85 -20.69
C LEU A 40 25.66 -19.54 -21.63
N SER A 41 25.94 -18.27 -21.83
CA SER A 41 27.06 -17.80 -22.65
C SER A 41 27.76 -16.58 -22.03
N PRO A 42 29.11 -16.57 -21.87
CA PRO A 42 30.00 -17.71 -22.11
C PRO A 42 29.69 -18.86 -21.13
N ALA A 43 30.16 -20.06 -21.45
CA ALA A 43 30.07 -21.19 -20.53
C ALA A 43 30.73 -20.81 -19.19
N PRO A 44 30.06 -21.00 -18.04
CA PRO A 44 30.66 -20.71 -16.76
C PRO A 44 31.94 -21.52 -16.54
N LYS A 45 32.86 -20.96 -15.76
CA LYS A 45 34.16 -21.59 -15.52
C LYS A 45 33.99 -22.99 -14.91
N GLY A 46 34.74 -23.97 -15.42
CA GLY A 46 34.70 -25.36 -14.91
C GLY A 46 33.47 -26.17 -15.34
N TRP A 47 32.51 -25.56 -16.03
CA TRP A 47 31.35 -26.26 -16.56
C TRP A 47 31.73 -26.96 -17.87
N SER A 48 31.60 -28.29 -17.90
CA SER A 48 31.88 -29.12 -19.06
C SER A 48 31.01 -30.37 -19.04
N THR A 49 30.62 -30.86 -20.21
CA THR A 49 29.92 -32.16 -20.35
C THR A 49 30.80 -33.34 -19.95
N SER A 50 32.12 -33.15 -19.85
CA SER A 50 33.09 -34.15 -19.41
C SER A 50 33.34 -34.18 -17.90
N THR A 51 32.79 -33.23 -17.13
CA THR A 51 32.95 -33.14 -15.68
C THR A 51 31.60 -33.28 -14.99
N ALA A 52 31.57 -33.90 -13.81
CA ALA A 52 30.33 -34.03 -13.04
C ALA A 52 29.83 -32.65 -12.57
N TYR A 53 28.53 -32.37 -12.70
CA TYR A 53 27.97 -31.05 -12.39
C TYR A 53 28.19 -30.63 -10.92
N CYS A 54 28.28 -31.57 -9.98
CA CYS A 54 28.64 -31.27 -8.59
C CYS A 54 30.09 -30.79 -8.37
N SER A 55 30.93 -30.81 -9.41
CA SER A 55 32.30 -30.27 -9.39
C SER A 55 32.44 -28.96 -10.18
N TRP A 56 31.35 -28.48 -10.77
CA TRP A 56 31.33 -27.24 -11.53
C TRP A 56 31.43 -26.04 -10.59
N ASP A 57 32.20 -25.01 -10.99
CA ASP A 57 32.35 -23.81 -10.15
C ASP A 57 30.97 -23.19 -9.89
N GLY A 58 30.68 -22.92 -8.61
CA GLY A 58 29.42 -22.33 -8.18
C GLY A 58 28.26 -23.32 -8.00
N VAL A 59 28.46 -24.62 -8.21
CA VAL A 59 27.44 -25.64 -7.96
C VAL A 59 27.80 -26.43 -6.70
N ASN A 60 26.88 -26.50 -5.75
CA ASN A 60 26.97 -27.40 -4.59
C ASN A 60 25.92 -28.50 -4.69
N CYS A 61 26.28 -29.69 -4.22
CA CYS A 61 25.37 -30.83 -4.13
C CYS A 61 25.35 -31.40 -2.71
N ASP A 62 24.28 -32.11 -2.38
CA ASP A 62 24.21 -32.96 -1.19
C ASP A 62 24.99 -34.28 -1.37
N THR A 63 24.96 -35.11 -0.33
CA THR A 63 25.61 -36.44 -0.32
C THR A 63 25.03 -37.41 -1.35
N SER A 64 23.80 -37.17 -1.80
CA SER A 64 23.11 -37.93 -2.84
C SER A 64 23.33 -37.34 -4.25
N LYS A 65 24.25 -36.39 -4.38
CA LYS A 65 24.58 -35.65 -5.61
C LYS A 65 23.42 -34.81 -6.17
N ARG A 66 22.45 -34.41 -5.33
CA ARG A 66 21.39 -33.50 -5.74
C ARG A 66 21.85 -32.06 -5.57
N VAL A 67 21.57 -31.20 -6.53
CA VAL A 67 21.99 -29.79 -6.50
C VAL A 67 21.24 -29.06 -5.40
N THR A 68 21.98 -28.44 -4.50
CA THR A 68 21.45 -27.65 -3.38
C THR A 68 21.69 -26.16 -3.57
N SER A 69 22.74 -25.76 -4.28
CA SER A 69 23.01 -24.34 -4.55
C SER A 69 23.64 -24.13 -5.91
N ILE A 70 23.21 -23.05 -6.59
CA ILE A 70 23.84 -22.53 -7.80
C ILE A 70 24.17 -21.06 -7.57
N ASN A 71 25.45 -20.70 -7.64
CA ASN A 71 25.95 -19.33 -7.51
C ASN A 71 26.79 -18.92 -8.73
N LEU A 72 26.15 -18.14 -9.59
CA LEU A 72 26.74 -17.54 -10.78
C LEU A 72 26.57 -16.01 -10.78
N ALA A 73 26.58 -15.39 -9.60
CA ALA A 73 26.47 -13.93 -9.47
C ALA A 73 27.64 -13.21 -10.15
N SER A 74 27.34 -12.12 -10.86
CA SER A 74 28.33 -11.22 -11.47
C SER A 74 29.35 -11.91 -12.38
N LYS A 75 28.89 -12.87 -13.20
CA LYS A 75 29.76 -13.65 -14.10
C LYS A 75 29.75 -13.17 -15.54
N GLY A 76 29.02 -12.09 -15.84
CA GLY A 76 28.88 -11.56 -17.20
C GLY A 76 28.16 -12.52 -18.14
N LEU A 77 27.29 -13.37 -17.61
CA LEU A 77 26.57 -14.39 -18.36
C LEU A 77 25.43 -13.78 -19.16
N SER A 78 25.16 -14.35 -20.32
CA SER A 78 24.03 -14.06 -21.21
C SER A 78 23.35 -15.39 -21.60
N GLY A 79 22.30 -15.32 -22.41
CA GLY A 79 21.50 -16.48 -22.79
C GLY A 79 20.20 -16.57 -22.00
N SER A 80 19.71 -17.77 -21.73
CA SER A 80 18.40 -17.99 -21.08
C SER A 80 18.44 -19.17 -20.12
N LEU A 81 17.57 -19.14 -19.12
CA LEU A 81 17.42 -20.24 -18.17
C LEU A 81 16.44 -21.30 -18.70
N PRO A 82 16.69 -22.60 -18.41
CA PRO A 82 15.75 -23.66 -18.78
C PRO A 82 14.43 -23.52 -18.01
N SER A 83 13.31 -23.78 -18.66
CA SER A 83 11.97 -23.63 -18.06
C SER A 83 11.71 -24.62 -16.92
N ASN A 84 12.36 -25.80 -16.95
CA ASN A 84 12.22 -26.88 -15.98
C ASN A 84 13.25 -26.82 -14.84
N LEU A 85 13.74 -25.63 -14.48
CA LEU A 85 14.70 -25.46 -13.37
C LEU A 85 14.16 -26.02 -12.04
N ASN A 86 12.83 -26.02 -11.86
CA ASN A 86 12.15 -26.62 -10.72
C ASN A 86 12.29 -28.15 -10.58
N SER A 87 12.95 -28.85 -11.50
CA SER A 87 13.31 -30.26 -11.29
C SER A 87 14.44 -30.44 -10.26
N LEU A 88 15.18 -29.37 -9.93
CA LEU A 88 16.20 -29.36 -8.88
C LEU A 88 15.56 -29.35 -7.48
N SER A 89 14.90 -30.45 -7.12
CA SER A 89 14.02 -30.53 -5.94
C SER A 89 14.71 -30.27 -4.58
N GLN A 90 16.05 -30.35 -4.52
CA GLN A 90 16.84 -30.08 -3.31
C GLN A 90 17.45 -28.67 -3.30
N LEU A 91 17.15 -27.84 -4.29
CA LEU A 91 17.71 -26.49 -4.41
C LEU A 91 17.23 -25.61 -3.26
N THR A 92 18.19 -25.06 -2.50
CA THR A 92 17.95 -24.13 -1.39
C THR A 92 18.32 -22.70 -1.77
N THR A 93 19.29 -22.52 -2.68
CA THR A 93 19.81 -21.19 -3.05
C THR A 93 20.09 -21.08 -4.55
N LEU A 94 19.55 -20.03 -5.17
CA LEU A 94 19.80 -19.68 -6.58
C LEU A 94 20.26 -18.22 -6.69
N SER A 95 21.53 -18.02 -7.05
CA SER A 95 22.15 -16.69 -7.18
C SER A 95 22.64 -16.45 -8.60
N LEU A 96 21.92 -15.64 -9.38
CA LEU A 96 22.21 -15.31 -10.77
C LEU A 96 22.22 -13.80 -11.04
N GLN A 97 22.24 -12.98 -9.99
CA GLN A 97 22.18 -11.53 -10.08
C GLN A 97 23.39 -10.92 -10.82
N SER A 98 23.21 -9.71 -11.36
CA SER A 98 24.24 -8.93 -12.06
C SER A 98 24.81 -9.65 -13.28
N ASN A 99 23.93 -10.16 -14.13
CA ASN A 99 24.28 -10.77 -15.41
C ASN A 99 23.47 -10.11 -16.54
N SER A 100 23.49 -10.70 -17.72
CA SER A 100 22.72 -10.31 -18.90
C SER A 100 21.77 -11.42 -19.36
N LEU A 101 21.29 -12.25 -18.43
CA LEU A 101 20.35 -13.34 -18.70
C LEU A 101 19.03 -12.79 -19.24
N SER A 102 18.46 -13.46 -20.21
CA SER A 102 17.28 -13.02 -20.97
C SER A 102 16.26 -14.15 -21.13
N GLY A 103 15.16 -13.88 -21.84
CA GLY A 103 14.04 -14.81 -21.97
C GLY A 103 13.10 -14.78 -20.77
N ALA A 104 12.33 -15.84 -20.57
CA ALA A 104 11.40 -15.95 -19.44
C ALA A 104 12.15 -16.26 -18.13
N PHE A 105 11.57 -15.86 -17.00
CA PHE A 105 11.96 -16.41 -15.70
C PHE A 105 11.80 -17.94 -15.71
N PRO A 106 12.66 -18.69 -15.02
CA PRO A 106 12.49 -20.12 -14.86
C PRO A 106 11.29 -20.39 -13.96
N SER A 107 10.62 -21.53 -14.14
CA SER A 107 9.66 -21.98 -13.12
C SER A 107 10.44 -22.38 -11.87
N LEU A 108 10.00 -21.89 -10.70
CA LEU A 108 10.47 -22.31 -9.39
C LEU A 108 9.39 -23.10 -8.63
N ALA A 109 8.28 -23.41 -9.32
CA ALA A 109 7.11 -24.01 -8.70
C ALA A 109 7.45 -25.33 -7.99
N ASN A 110 6.95 -25.46 -6.75
CA ASN A 110 7.11 -26.61 -5.86
C ASN A 110 8.53 -26.89 -5.38
N LEU A 111 9.46 -25.94 -5.51
CA LEU A 111 10.75 -26.01 -4.83
C LEU A 111 10.59 -25.67 -3.34
N SER A 112 9.97 -26.58 -2.59
CA SER A 112 9.61 -26.35 -1.18
C SER A 112 10.81 -26.10 -0.26
N SER A 113 12.02 -26.55 -0.65
CA SER A 113 13.27 -26.33 0.07
C SER A 113 13.99 -25.03 -0.29
N LEU A 114 13.52 -24.30 -1.31
CA LEU A 114 14.15 -23.08 -1.80
C LEU A 114 13.98 -21.96 -0.78
N GLN A 115 15.09 -21.37 -0.36
CA GLN A 115 15.15 -20.33 0.67
C GLN A 115 15.54 -18.97 0.09
N GLU A 116 16.49 -18.95 -0.84
CA GLU A 116 17.06 -17.70 -1.34
C GLU A 116 17.16 -17.68 -2.86
N VAL A 117 16.59 -16.64 -3.48
CA VAL A 117 16.60 -16.42 -4.91
C VAL A 117 17.04 -14.99 -5.21
N TYR A 118 18.15 -14.85 -5.94
CA TYR A 118 18.69 -13.57 -6.39
C TYR A 118 18.81 -13.56 -7.92
N LEU A 119 17.97 -12.74 -8.55
CA LEU A 119 17.81 -12.59 -9.99
C LEU A 119 17.94 -11.12 -10.44
N ASP A 120 18.39 -10.24 -9.53
CA ASP A 120 18.50 -8.82 -9.78
C ASP A 120 19.41 -8.48 -10.97
N THR A 121 19.13 -7.36 -11.64
CA THR A 121 20.00 -6.81 -12.69
C THR A 121 20.28 -7.85 -13.78
N ASN A 122 19.22 -8.18 -14.53
CA ASN A 122 19.25 -9.05 -15.70
C ASN A 122 18.32 -8.48 -16.79
N ASN A 123 18.16 -9.21 -17.89
CA ASN A 123 17.38 -8.84 -19.06
C ASN A 123 16.15 -9.76 -19.28
N PHE A 124 15.59 -10.34 -18.22
CA PHE A 124 14.40 -11.18 -18.33
C PHE A 124 13.21 -10.40 -18.90
N THR A 125 12.33 -11.12 -19.59
CA THR A 125 11.26 -10.55 -20.43
C THR A 125 9.85 -10.92 -19.99
N SER A 126 9.67 -12.06 -19.30
CA SER A 126 8.35 -12.48 -18.81
C SER A 126 8.43 -13.29 -17.51
N ILE A 127 7.33 -13.27 -16.76
CA ILE A 127 7.09 -14.09 -15.57
C ILE A 127 6.07 -15.18 -15.94
N PRO A 128 6.45 -16.47 -15.96
CA PRO A 128 5.49 -17.54 -16.21
C PRO A 128 4.43 -17.64 -15.11
N ALA A 129 3.19 -17.95 -15.47
CA ALA A 129 2.10 -18.16 -14.51
C ALA A 129 2.44 -19.31 -13.54
N GLY A 130 2.18 -19.11 -12.24
CA GLY A 130 2.43 -20.11 -11.20
C GLY A 130 3.91 -20.40 -10.91
N CYS A 131 4.86 -19.62 -11.44
CA CYS A 131 6.29 -19.89 -11.23
C CYS A 131 6.73 -19.80 -9.76
N PHE A 132 5.91 -19.22 -8.88
CA PHE A 132 6.17 -19.07 -7.45
C PHE A 132 5.32 -19.98 -6.54
N THR A 133 4.49 -20.87 -7.11
CA THR A 133 3.65 -21.78 -6.33
C THR A 133 4.49 -22.73 -5.46
N GLY A 134 4.03 -23.01 -4.23
CA GLY A 134 4.63 -24.03 -3.36
C GLY A 134 5.99 -23.67 -2.76
N LEU A 135 6.39 -22.40 -2.78
CA LEU A 135 7.67 -21.90 -2.25
C LEU A 135 7.64 -21.69 -0.72
N SER A 136 7.25 -22.72 0.03
CA SER A 136 6.94 -22.62 1.47
C SER A 136 8.12 -22.20 2.36
N SER A 137 9.36 -22.54 1.99
CA SER A 137 10.57 -22.17 2.75
C SER A 137 11.28 -20.92 2.24
N LEU A 138 10.71 -20.21 1.26
CA LEU A 138 11.33 -19.05 0.66
C LEU A 138 11.43 -17.92 1.69
N GLN A 139 12.65 -17.41 1.88
CA GLN A 139 12.98 -16.31 2.79
C GLN A 139 13.32 -15.04 2.01
N ILE A 140 14.01 -15.17 0.87
CA ILE A 140 14.45 -14.03 0.07
C ILE A 140 14.09 -14.27 -1.39
N LEU A 141 13.29 -13.36 -1.95
CA LEU A 141 13.09 -13.21 -3.38
C LEU A 141 13.52 -11.81 -3.81
N SER A 142 14.64 -11.76 -4.53
CA SER A 142 15.22 -10.53 -5.06
C SER A 142 15.35 -10.63 -6.57
N MET A 143 14.68 -9.72 -7.29
CA MET A 143 14.56 -9.75 -8.75
C MET A 143 14.52 -8.35 -9.37
N SER A 144 14.97 -7.34 -8.64
CA SER A 144 14.92 -5.94 -9.03
C SER A 144 15.75 -5.67 -10.29
N GLN A 145 15.50 -4.56 -10.98
CA GLN A 145 16.26 -4.16 -12.17
C GLN A 145 16.21 -5.19 -13.32
N ASN A 146 15.02 -5.69 -13.62
CA ASN A 146 14.75 -6.49 -14.82
C ASN A 146 13.86 -5.68 -15.77
N LEU A 147 14.46 -4.66 -16.40
CA LEU A 147 13.75 -3.58 -17.09
C LEU A 147 13.01 -4.01 -18.36
N LYS A 148 13.30 -5.20 -18.87
CA LYS A 148 12.69 -5.75 -20.08
C LYS A 148 11.47 -6.61 -19.78
N LEU A 149 11.10 -6.77 -18.51
CA LEU A 149 9.90 -7.52 -18.14
C LEU A 149 8.65 -6.83 -18.71
N ASP A 150 7.83 -7.64 -19.39
CA ASP A 150 6.46 -7.28 -19.73
C ASP A 150 5.68 -6.94 -18.46
N SER A 151 4.64 -6.11 -18.60
CA SER A 151 3.83 -5.70 -17.45
C SER A 151 3.13 -6.90 -16.81
N TRP A 152 3.21 -7.00 -15.49
CA TRP A 152 2.63 -8.10 -14.72
C TRP A 152 2.11 -7.61 -13.37
N VAL A 153 1.28 -8.42 -12.71
CA VAL A 153 0.66 -8.08 -11.42
C VAL A 153 1.40 -8.78 -10.28
N PHE A 154 1.17 -8.30 -9.06
CA PHE A 154 1.66 -9.00 -7.86
C PHE A 154 1.12 -10.45 -7.87
N PRO A 155 1.98 -11.47 -7.78
CA PRO A 155 1.56 -12.87 -7.88
C PRO A 155 0.87 -13.31 -6.58
N SER A 156 -0.39 -13.74 -6.67
CA SER A 156 -1.15 -14.20 -5.50
C SER A 156 -0.57 -15.46 -4.87
N GLU A 157 0.12 -16.30 -5.66
CA GLU A 157 0.71 -17.56 -5.18
C GLU A 157 1.84 -17.32 -4.17
N LEU A 158 2.44 -16.12 -4.14
CA LEU A 158 3.45 -15.79 -3.13
C LEU A 158 2.90 -15.89 -1.71
N THR A 159 1.57 -15.80 -1.48
CA THR A 159 1.00 -15.96 -0.12
C THR A 159 1.33 -17.31 0.52
N GLU A 160 1.75 -18.30 -0.26
CA GLU A 160 2.22 -19.61 0.24
C GLU A 160 3.63 -19.54 0.86
N ALA A 161 4.42 -18.50 0.56
CA ALA A 161 5.76 -18.28 1.09
C ALA A 161 5.73 -17.70 2.52
N SER A 162 5.21 -18.47 3.46
CA SER A 162 5.04 -18.07 4.87
C SER A 162 6.36 -17.73 5.60
N SER A 163 7.51 -18.20 5.10
CA SER A 163 8.85 -17.88 5.61
C SER A 163 9.45 -16.59 5.02
N LEU A 164 8.74 -15.87 4.15
CA LEU A 164 9.30 -14.75 3.41
C LEU A 164 9.70 -13.59 4.33
N VAL A 165 10.97 -13.19 4.26
CA VAL A 165 11.57 -12.08 5.02
C VAL A 165 11.83 -10.88 4.12
N THR A 166 12.25 -11.13 2.87
CA THR A 166 12.57 -10.07 1.90
C THR A 166 11.91 -10.34 0.56
N PHE A 167 11.12 -9.38 0.10
CA PHE A 167 10.69 -9.29 -1.28
C PHE A 167 11.19 -7.99 -1.90
N ALA A 168 12.11 -8.12 -2.86
CA ALA A 168 12.69 -7.01 -3.59
C ALA A 168 12.43 -7.16 -5.10
N ALA A 169 11.50 -6.38 -5.60
CA ALA A 169 11.06 -6.38 -6.98
C ALA A 169 10.90 -4.92 -7.46
N GLY A 170 11.97 -4.13 -7.31
CA GLY A 170 11.98 -2.75 -7.78
C GLY A 170 12.35 -2.67 -9.26
N ASN A 171 11.68 -1.82 -10.03
CA ASN A 171 11.97 -1.61 -11.46
C ASN A 171 11.82 -2.91 -12.30
N VAL A 172 10.64 -3.53 -12.18
CA VAL A 172 10.30 -4.80 -12.86
C VAL A 172 8.95 -4.73 -13.58
N ASN A 173 8.39 -3.53 -13.78
CA ASN A 173 7.13 -3.31 -14.50
C ASN A 173 5.89 -3.95 -13.82
N LEU A 174 5.90 -4.07 -12.50
CA LEU A 174 4.69 -4.46 -11.74
C LEU A 174 3.62 -3.38 -11.85
N TYR A 175 2.35 -3.75 -12.01
CA TYR A 175 1.22 -2.81 -12.07
C TYR A 175 -0.01 -3.32 -11.30
N GLY A 176 -1.04 -2.48 -11.28
CA GLY A 176 -2.29 -2.76 -10.56
C GLY A 176 -2.25 -2.18 -9.15
N SER A 177 -3.08 -2.72 -8.26
CA SER A 177 -3.07 -2.34 -6.83
C SER A 177 -2.30 -3.36 -6.00
N LEU A 178 -1.74 -2.90 -4.88
CA LEU A 178 -1.18 -3.78 -3.87
C LEU A 178 -2.32 -4.63 -3.27
N PRO A 179 -2.22 -5.97 -3.28
CA PRO A 179 -3.26 -6.84 -2.74
C PRO A 179 -3.32 -6.79 -1.21
N ASP A 180 -4.51 -7.04 -0.65
CA ASP A 180 -4.75 -7.08 0.80
C ASP A 180 -4.44 -8.48 1.37
N VAL A 181 -3.15 -8.86 1.34
CA VAL A 181 -2.67 -10.22 1.67
C VAL A 181 -1.43 -10.23 2.57
N PHE A 182 -1.01 -9.07 3.08
CA PHE A 182 0.28 -8.93 3.75
C PHE A 182 0.32 -9.53 5.16
N ASP A 183 -0.84 -9.91 5.70
CA ASP A 183 -0.99 -10.75 6.90
C ASP A 183 -0.52 -12.20 6.68
N SER A 184 -0.42 -12.64 5.41
CA SER A 184 0.12 -13.96 5.04
C SER A 184 1.65 -14.06 5.18
N PHE A 185 2.35 -12.94 5.41
CA PHE A 185 3.81 -12.90 5.54
C PHE A 185 4.24 -12.45 6.95
N PRO A 186 4.09 -13.31 7.98
CA PRO A 186 4.36 -12.92 9.37
C PRO A 186 5.82 -12.54 9.64
N ASN A 187 6.75 -12.98 8.78
CA ASN A 187 8.18 -12.74 8.91
C ASN A 187 8.71 -11.62 8.00
N LEU A 188 7.84 -10.97 7.21
CA LEU A 188 8.28 -9.99 6.20
C LEU A 188 8.84 -8.74 6.86
N GLN A 189 10.09 -8.43 6.57
CA GLN A 189 10.81 -7.27 7.09
C GLN A 189 11.17 -6.27 6.00
N ASN A 190 11.45 -6.74 4.78
CA ASN A 190 11.90 -5.91 3.68
C ASN A 190 10.94 -6.04 2.49
N LEU A 191 10.19 -4.98 2.21
CA LEU A 191 9.32 -4.89 1.04
C LEU A 191 9.78 -3.75 0.15
N ARG A 192 10.44 -4.07 -0.96
CA ARG A 192 11.05 -3.10 -1.87
C ARG A 192 10.45 -3.21 -3.27
N LEU A 193 9.52 -2.32 -3.57
CA LEU A 193 8.72 -2.30 -4.81
C LEU A 193 8.83 -0.95 -5.54
N SER A 194 9.89 -0.19 -5.30
CA SER A 194 10.12 1.12 -5.92
C SER A 194 10.18 1.04 -7.45
N TYR A 195 9.87 2.14 -8.14
CA TYR A 195 10.01 2.25 -9.60
C TYR A 195 9.14 1.24 -10.38
N ASN A 196 7.91 1.00 -9.94
CA ASN A 196 6.94 0.18 -10.67
C ASN A 196 5.75 1.05 -11.13
N ASN A 197 4.61 0.45 -11.43
CA ASN A 197 3.39 1.11 -11.87
C ASN A 197 2.20 0.78 -10.97
N PHE A 198 2.43 0.68 -9.65
CA PHE A 198 1.35 0.46 -8.69
C PHE A 198 0.44 1.70 -8.56
N THR A 199 -0.83 1.43 -8.31
CA THR A 199 -1.93 2.41 -8.15
C THR A 199 -2.85 2.01 -7.00
N GLY A 200 -3.72 2.92 -6.56
CA GLY A 200 -4.65 2.64 -5.46
C GLY A 200 -4.01 2.80 -4.07
N PRO A 201 -4.77 2.52 -2.99
CA PRO A 201 -4.33 2.75 -1.62
C PRO A 201 -3.33 1.71 -1.10
N LEU A 202 -2.69 2.02 0.03
CA LEU A 202 -2.00 1.01 0.83
C LEU A 202 -3.02 -0.01 1.37
N PRO A 203 -2.71 -1.32 1.36
CA PRO A 203 -3.61 -2.37 1.84
C PRO A 203 -3.78 -2.31 3.36
N LYS A 204 -4.95 -2.74 3.86
CA LYS A 204 -5.26 -2.72 5.30
C LYS A 204 -4.42 -3.73 6.06
N THR A 205 -4.06 -4.85 5.45
CA THR A 205 -3.19 -5.89 6.02
C THR A 205 -1.76 -5.41 6.30
N PHE A 206 -1.35 -4.21 5.87
CA PHE A 206 -0.12 -3.60 6.37
C PHE A 206 -0.21 -3.27 7.88
N SER A 207 -1.40 -3.02 8.40
CA SER A 207 -1.59 -2.68 9.81
C SER A 207 -1.13 -3.83 10.71
N GLY A 208 -0.21 -3.56 11.64
CA GLY A 208 0.35 -4.58 12.52
C GLY A 208 1.40 -5.50 11.87
N SER A 209 1.76 -5.29 10.60
CA SER A 209 2.81 -6.08 9.94
C SER A 209 4.19 -5.82 10.56
N GLY A 210 5.07 -6.83 10.48
CA GLY A 210 6.46 -6.77 10.96
C GLY A 210 7.45 -6.06 10.03
N ILE A 211 6.95 -5.34 9.01
CA ILE A 211 7.78 -4.69 8.00
C ILE A 211 8.64 -3.60 8.65
N GLN A 212 9.94 -3.63 8.33
CA GLN A 212 10.93 -2.65 8.79
C GLN A 212 11.30 -1.67 7.68
N ASN A 213 11.50 -2.17 6.45
CA ASN A 213 11.90 -1.37 5.30
C ASN A 213 10.82 -1.43 4.22
N LEU A 214 10.04 -0.35 4.12
CA LEU A 214 8.94 -0.21 3.17
C LEU A 214 9.32 0.79 2.08
N TRP A 215 9.67 0.31 0.89
CA TRP A 215 10.02 1.16 -0.24
C TRP A 215 9.00 1.00 -1.37
N LEU A 216 8.13 1.99 -1.52
CA LEU A 216 7.06 2.05 -2.53
C LEU A 216 7.17 3.31 -3.40
N ASN A 217 8.30 4.01 -3.35
CA ASN A 217 8.53 5.28 -4.03
C ASN A 217 8.64 5.15 -5.56
N ASN A 218 8.41 6.27 -6.25
CA ASN A 218 8.54 6.42 -7.70
C ASN A 218 7.65 5.49 -8.52
N GLN A 219 6.37 5.34 -8.15
CA GLN A 219 5.44 4.62 -9.03
C GLN A 219 5.07 5.51 -10.22
N LEU A 220 5.00 4.93 -11.42
CA LEU A 220 4.77 5.68 -12.67
C LEU A 220 3.42 6.40 -12.67
N LEU A 221 2.33 5.68 -12.40
CA LEU A 221 1.02 6.29 -12.18
C LEU A 221 0.86 6.80 -10.75
N GLY A 222 1.40 6.12 -9.75
CA GLY A 222 1.36 6.59 -8.36
C GLY A 222 0.33 5.86 -7.50
N LEU A 223 0.76 5.41 -6.32
CA LEU A 223 -0.14 4.99 -5.24
C LEU A 223 -0.91 6.20 -4.69
N SER A 224 -2.13 6.00 -4.21
CA SER A 224 -3.06 7.04 -3.78
C SER A 224 -3.61 6.78 -2.37
N GLY A 225 -4.58 7.58 -1.91
CA GLY A 225 -5.21 7.38 -0.60
C GLY A 225 -4.35 7.88 0.56
N THR A 226 -4.70 7.49 1.78
CA THR A 226 -3.99 7.91 3.00
C THR A 226 -2.92 6.88 3.40
N ILE A 227 -2.02 7.30 4.28
CA ILE A 227 -0.97 6.44 4.87
C ILE A 227 -1.25 6.09 6.33
N GLU A 228 -2.51 6.19 6.77
CA GLU A 228 -2.91 5.97 8.18
C GLU A 228 -2.46 4.60 8.72
N VAL A 229 -2.39 3.61 7.84
CA VAL A 229 -1.95 2.25 8.20
C VAL A 229 -0.56 2.20 8.84
N LEU A 230 0.32 3.17 8.51
CA LEU A 230 1.67 3.25 9.07
C LEU A 230 1.67 3.49 10.59
N ALA A 231 0.63 4.10 11.16
CA ALA A 231 0.52 4.34 12.61
C ALA A 231 0.61 3.06 13.44
N ASN A 232 0.23 1.92 12.84
CA ASN A 232 0.22 0.60 13.47
C ASN A 232 1.35 -0.31 13.00
N MET A 233 2.28 0.17 12.17
CA MET A 233 3.44 -0.59 11.70
C MET A 233 4.66 -0.28 12.57
N THR A 234 4.62 -0.73 13.83
CA THR A 234 5.54 -0.25 14.88
C THR A 234 7.01 -0.64 14.70
N GLN A 235 7.30 -1.59 13.80
CA GLN A 235 8.66 -2.07 13.50
C GLN A 235 9.35 -1.27 12.37
N LEU A 236 8.68 -0.26 11.81
CA LEU A 236 9.24 0.54 10.71
C LEU A 236 10.57 1.20 11.10
N SER A 237 11.54 1.08 10.20
CA SER A 237 12.86 1.70 10.26
C SER A 237 13.07 2.66 9.10
N GLN A 238 12.63 2.27 7.88
CA GLN A 238 12.66 3.11 6.69
C GLN A 238 11.31 3.08 5.96
N VAL A 239 10.83 4.25 5.58
CA VAL A 239 9.59 4.44 4.80
C VAL A 239 9.87 5.36 3.63
N TRP A 240 9.86 4.81 2.42
CA TRP A 240 10.06 5.57 1.18
C TRP A 240 8.80 5.54 0.33
N LEU A 241 8.07 6.66 0.34
CA LEU A 241 6.81 6.84 -0.38
C LEU A 241 6.86 8.01 -1.38
N GLN A 242 8.02 8.62 -1.57
CA GLN A 242 8.17 9.79 -2.43
C GLN A 242 7.78 9.53 -3.89
N ASN A 243 7.31 10.57 -4.58
CA ASN A 243 6.86 10.52 -5.97
C ASN A 243 5.71 9.52 -6.17
N ASN A 244 4.59 9.81 -5.52
CA ASN A 244 3.31 9.10 -5.59
C ASN A 244 2.15 10.13 -5.58
N GLN A 245 0.91 9.68 -5.35
CA GLN A 245 -0.29 10.51 -5.24
C GLN A 245 -0.96 10.40 -3.85
N PHE A 246 -0.19 10.15 -2.79
CA PHE A 246 -0.77 10.04 -1.44
C PHE A 246 -1.36 11.37 -0.97
N THR A 247 -2.45 11.27 -0.20
CA THR A 247 -3.25 12.39 0.30
C THR A 247 -3.51 12.25 1.80
N GLY A 248 -4.10 13.29 2.40
CA GLY A 248 -4.45 13.29 3.83
C GLY A 248 -3.26 13.61 4.72
N PRO A 249 -3.46 13.62 6.05
CA PRO A 249 -2.43 13.96 7.00
C PRO A 249 -1.35 12.88 7.14
N ILE A 250 -0.18 13.30 7.60
CA ILE A 250 0.81 12.39 8.16
C ILE A 250 0.25 11.87 9.50
N PRO A 251 0.12 10.56 9.70
CA PRO A 251 -0.46 10.00 10.91
C PRO A 251 0.47 10.15 12.11
N ASP A 252 -0.03 9.83 13.31
CA ASP A 252 0.84 9.75 14.48
C ASP A 252 1.77 8.53 14.39
N LEU A 253 3.06 8.80 14.21
CA LEU A 253 4.12 7.79 14.13
C LEU A 253 4.87 7.60 15.46
N SER A 254 4.32 8.09 16.59
CA SER A 254 4.92 7.98 17.92
C SER A 254 5.30 6.54 18.34
N LYS A 255 4.59 5.53 17.81
CA LYS A 255 4.86 4.11 18.07
C LYS A 255 5.98 3.51 17.20
N CYS A 256 6.41 4.19 16.14
CA CYS A 256 7.45 3.72 15.23
C CYS A 256 8.84 4.10 15.78
N VAL A 257 9.19 3.57 16.95
CA VAL A 257 10.36 4.02 17.72
C VAL A 257 11.71 3.73 17.04
N THR A 258 11.75 2.86 16.04
CA THR A 258 12.93 2.54 15.24
C THR A 258 13.05 3.36 13.95
N LEU A 259 12.06 4.20 13.62
CA LEU A 259 12.00 4.93 12.37
C LEU A 259 13.11 5.98 12.27
N PHE A 260 14.08 5.76 11.40
CA PHE A 260 15.20 6.68 11.19
C PHE A 260 15.13 7.42 9.85
N ASP A 261 14.38 6.92 8.87
CA ASP A 261 14.35 7.47 7.52
C ASP A 261 12.93 7.52 6.93
N LEU A 262 12.37 8.72 6.79
CA LEU A 262 11.00 8.96 6.32
C LEU A 262 11.00 9.88 5.08
N GLN A 263 10.73 9.31 3.91
CA GLN A 263 10.75 10.03 2.62
C GLN A 263 9.33 10.14 2.06
N LEU A 264 8.71 11.32 2.21
CA LEU A 264 7.32 11.60 1.82
C LEU A 264 7.19 12.68 0.73
N ARG A 265 8.31 13.23 0.25
CA ARG A 265 8.32 14.32 -0.75
C ARG A 265 7.59 13.96 -2.06
N ASP A 266 7.19 14.96 -2.83
CA ASP A 266 6.48 14.80 -4.11
C ASP A 266 5.20 13.94 -3.98
N ASN A 267 4.28 14.40 -3.15
CA ASN A 267 2.96 13.79 -2.92
C ASN A 267 1.90 14.90 -2.76
N GLN A 268 0.72 14.57 -2.25
CA GLN A 268 -0.36 15.51 -1.96
C GLN A 268 -0.75 15.47 -0.47
N PHE A 269 0.19 15.19 0.42
CA PHE A 269 -0.07 15.17 1.86
C PHE A 269 -0.55 16.54 2.35
N THR A 270 -1.55 16.53 3.23
CA THR A 270 -2.22 17.74 3.76
C THR A 270 -2.06 17.83 5.27
N GLY A 271 -2.58 18.90 5.87
CA GLY A 271 -2.64 19.03 7.32
C GLY A 271 -1.31 19.32 8.00
N ILE A 272 -1.35 19.37 9.34
CA ILE A 272 -0.24 19.81 10.17
C ILE A 272 0.78 18.67 10.32
N VAL A 273 2.07 18.99 10.24
CA VAL A 273 3.14 18.03 10.58
C VAL A 273 3.03 17.68 12.08
N PRO A 274 2.81 16.40 12.45
CA PRO A 274 2.59 16.03 13.85
C PRO A 274 3.78 16.41 14.74
N ALA A 275 3.50 16.98 15.92
CA ALA A 275 4.53 17.26 16.91
C ALA A 275 5.27 15.99 17.36
N THR A 276 4.56 14.87 17.39
CA THR A 276 5.15 13.56 17.69
C THR A 276 6.25 13.20 16.69
N LEU A 277 6.02 13.40 15.38
CA LEU A 277 7.02 13.17 14.34
C LEU A 277 8.29 14.02 14.54
N MET A 278 8.14 15.30 14.90
CA MET A 278 9.27 16.19 15.17
C MET A 278 10.08 15.79 16.41
N SER A 279 9.49 14.98 17.30
CA SER A 279 10.09 14.53 18.56
C SER A 279 10.61 13.09 18.56
N ILE A 280 10.46 12.35 17.45
CA ILE A 280 10.97 10.97 17.34
C ILE A 280 12.50 10.99 17.45
N SER A 281 13.04 10.36 18.50
CA SER A 281 14.47 10.39 18.83
C SER A 281 15.34 9.60 17.86
N SER A 282 14.79 8.57 17.21
CA SER A 282 15.48 7.75 16.22
C SER A 282 15.54 8.39 14.83
N LEU A 283 14.73 9.42 14.56
CA LEU A 283 14.65 10.03 13.24
C LEU A 283 15.96 10.71 12.85
N LYS A 284 16.47 10.38 11.66
CA LYS A 284 17.70 10.92 11.09
C LYS A 284 17.46 11.68 9.80
N ASN A 285 16.61 11.15 8.93
CA ASN A 285 16.33 11.69 7.61
C ASN A 285 14.83 11.85 7.42
N VAL A 286 14.41 13.05 7.02
CA VAL A 286 13.02 13.34 6.69
C VAL A 286 12.93 14.23 5.46
N SER A 287 12.12 13.84 4.47
CA SER A 287 11.79 14.72 3.34
C SER A 287 10.29 14.86 3.19
N LEU A 288 9.82 16.09 3.23
CA LEU A 288 8.41 16.48 3.13
C LEU A 288 8.15 17.42 1.94
N ASP A 289 9.15 17.67 1.10
CA ASP A 289 9.07 18.67 0.04
C ASP A 289 7.93 18.41 -0.95
N ASN A 290 7.44 19.45 -1.61
CA ASN A 290 6.45 19.36 -2.68
C ASN A 290 5.21 18.56 -2.26
N ASN A 291 4.58 19.03 -1.19
CA ASN A 291 3.31 18.52 -0.66
C ASN A 291 2.35 19.70 -0.43
N LYS A 292 1.26 19.48 0.28
CA LYS A 292 0.27 20.49 0.67
C LYS A 292 0.16 20.60 2.19
N LEU A 293 1.26 20.33 2.92
CA LEU A 293 1.30 20.36 4.37
C LEU A 293 1.06 21.79 4.86
N GLN A 294 0.33 21.93 5.95
CA GLN A 294 -0.17 23.20 6.47
C GLN A 294 0.32 23.46 7.89
N GLY A 295 0.01 24.64 8.43
CA GLY A 295 0.32 25.00 9.80
C GLY A 295 1.74 25.54 9.95
N PRO A 296 2.30 25.48 11.18
CA PRO A 296 3.62 26.03 11.44
C PRO A 296 4.68 25.24 10.67
N MET A 297 5.69 25.93 10.17
CA MET A 297 6.83 25.27 9.55
C MET A 297 7.50 24.38 10.61
N PRO A 298 7.71 23.08 10.34
CA PRO A 298 8.22 22.15 11.33
C PRO A 298 9.67 22.48 11.71
N ALA A 299 10.00 22.31 12.98
CA ALA A 299 11.36 22.37 13.50
C ALA A 299 11.74 21.00 14.07
N PHE A 300 12.57 20.27 13.34
CA PHE A 300 13.07 18.98 13.78
C PHE A 300 14.20 19.15 14.81
N GLY A 301 14.29 18.19 15.75
CA GLY A 301 15.35 18.17 16.75
C GLY A 301 16.75 18.02 16.14
N SER A 302 17.78 18.38 16.91
CA SER A 302 19.19 18.34 16.48
C SER A 302 19.72 16.94 16.13
N THR A 303 18.98 15.87 16.45
CA THR A 303 19.30 14.48 16.10
C THR A 303 19.05 14.16 14.62
N VAL A 304 18.22 14.97 13.95
CA VAL A 304 17.89 14.85 12.53
C VAL A 304 19.02 15.46 11.70
N GLU A 305 19.67 14.62 10.91
CA GLU A 305 20.83 14.96 10.08
C GLU A 305 20.39 15.66 8.79
N LYS A 306 19.25 15.25 8.22
CA LYS A 306 18.70 15.84 7.00
C LYS A 306 17.20 16.02 7.12
N SER A 307 16.75 17.27 7.02
CA SER A 307 15.32 17.62 6.89
C SER A 307 15.11 18.57 5.73
N THR A 308 14.11 18.30 4.89
CA THR A 308 13.72 19.15 3.76
C THR A 308 12.20 19.23 3.70
N VAL A 309 11.65 20.45 3.59
CA VAL A 309 10.20 20.70 3.74
C VAL A 309 9.67 21.73 2.75
N ASP A 310 10.42 22.05 1.71
CA ASP A 310 10.12 23.15 0.78
C ASP A 310 8.90 22.83 -0.12
N GLY A 311 8.24 23.86 -0.66
CA GLY A 311 7.11 23.65 -1.56
C GLY A 311 5.85 23.09 -0.87
N ASN A 312 5.56 23.57 0.34
CA ASN A 312 4.36 23.25 1.13
C ASN A 312 3.52 24.51 1.41
N SER A 313 2.35 24.32 2.04
CA SER A 313 1.38 25.36 2.41
C SER A 313 1.56 25.87 3.85
N PHE A 314 2.78 25.91 4.36
CA PHE A 314 3.04 26.42 5.72
C PHE A 314 2.64 27.89 5.87
N CYS A 315 2.23 28.27 7.07
CA CYS A 315 1.78 29.64 7.35
C CYS A 315 2.93 30.64 7.34
N GLN A 316 4.16 30.18 7.62
CA GLN A 316 5.39 30.97 7.61
C GLN A 316 6.51 30.26 6.87
N THR A 317 7.54 31.02 6.46
CA THR A 317 8.74 30.52 5.77
C THR A 317 9.86 30.13 6.73
N THR A 318 9.67 30.33 8.03
CA THR A 318 10.59 29.94 9.10
C THR A 318 9.79 29.31 10.23
N PRO A 319 10.38 28.42 11.05
CA PRO A 319 9.69 27.88 12.22
C PRO A 319 9.15 28.96 13.15
N GLY A 320 7.89 28.83 13.56
CA GLY A 320 7.17 29.83 14.34
C GLY A 320 5.67 29.54 14.39
N THR A 321 4.96 30.23 15.26
CA THR A 321 3.51 30.06 15.43
C THR A 321 2.73 30.71 14.29
N CYS A 322 1.64 30.08 13.83
CA CYS A 322 0.72 30.72 12.89
C CYS A 322 -0.10 31.82 13.58
N ASP A 323 -0.72 32.67 12.77
CA ASP A 323 -1.79 33.56 13.23
C ASP A 323 -2.89 32.74 13.92
N PRO A 324 -3.47 33.21 15.05
CA PRO A 324 -4.52 32.47 15.77
C PRO A 324 -5.73 32.09 14.92
N LEU A 325 -6.08 32.91 13.92
CA LEU A 325 -7.16 32.62 12.99
C LEU A 325 -6.79 31.46 12.04
N VAL A 326 -5.53 31.43 11.57
CA VAL A 326 -4.99 30.30 10.79
C VAL A 326 -5.04 29.03 11.62
N THR A 327 -4.55 29.06 12.86
CA THR A 327 -4.59 27.91 13.78
C THR A 327 -6.02 27.40 13.98
N THR A 328 -6.97 28.30 14.27
CA THR A 328 -8.38 27.96 14.43
C THR A 328 -8.97 27.30 13.19
N LEU A 329 -8.71 27.86 12.00
CA LEU A 329 -9.22 27.31 10.76
C LEU A 329 -8.56 25.95 10.44
N LEU A 330 -7.29 25.77 10.73
CA LEU A 330 -6.63 24.47 10.55
C LEU A 330 -7.17 23.40 11.50
N GLU A 331 -7.56 23.75 12.73
CA GLU A 331 -8.29 22.84 13.63
C GLU A 331 -9.66 22.45 13.05
N VAL A 332 -10.36 23.40 12.42
CA VAL A 332 -11.59 23.12 11.65
C VAL A 332 -11.32 22.16 10.49
N ALA A 333 -10.27 22.41 9.70
CA ALA A 333 -9.89 21.52 8.59
C ALA A 333 -9.50 20.12 9.08
N GLY A 334 -8.83 20.02 10.23
CA GLY A 334 -8.47 18.75 10.86
C GLY A 334 -9.69 17.90 11.21
N ALA A 335 -10.78 18.51 11.69
CA ALA A 335 -12.03 17.79 11.97
C ALA A 335 -12.71 17.22 10.71
N PHE A 336 -12.35 17.73 9.51
CA PHE A 336 -12.77 17.20 8.22
C PHE A 336 -11.74 16.28 7.56
N GLY A 337 -10.65 15.94 8.26
CA GLY A 337 -9.58 15.07 7.73
C GLY A 337 -8.61 15.79 6.78
N TYR A 338 -8.45 17.11 6.93
CA TYR A 338 -7.63 17.96 6.07
C TYR A 338 -7.88 17.77 4.56
N PRO A 339 -9.07 18.10 4.05
CA PRO A 339 -9.39 17.95 2.64
C PRO A 339 -8.39 18.70 1.75
N VAL A 340 -7.91 18.05 0.69
CA VAL A 340 -6.99 18.63 -0.31
C VAL A 340 -7.53 19.95 -0.87
N LEU A 341 -8.85 20.04 -1.08
CA LEU A 341 -9.52 21.25 -1.55
C LEU A 341 -9.26 22.48 -0.66
N LEU A 342 -9.15 22.30 0.66
CA LEU A 342 -8.80 23.39 1.56
C LEU A 342 -7.29 23.67 1.50
N ALA A 343 -6.47 22.62 1.55
CA ALA A 343 -5.01 22.73 1.52
C ALA A 343 -4.45 23.39 0.24
N ASP A 344 -5.16 23.24 -0.88
CA ASP A 344 -4.87 23.92 -2.17
C ASP A 344 -4.99 25.43 -2.11
N SER A 345 -5.90 25.94 -1.27
CA SER A 345 -6.20 27.36 -1.20
C SER A 345 -5.64 28.04 0.05
N TRP A 346 -5.54 27.31 1.15
CA TRP A 346 -5.21 27.86 2.46
C TRP A 346 -3.71 27.92 2.67
N THR A 347 -3.08 28.86 1.98
CA THR A 347 -1.64 29.13 2.03
C THR A 347 -1.33 30.45 2.74
N GLY A 348 -0.17 30.53 3.39
CA GLY A 348 0.30 31.75 4.07
C GLY A 348 -0.44 32.04 5.39
N ASN A 349 -0.20 33.22 5.97
CA ASN A 349 -0.61 33.54 7.34
C ASN A 349 -1.85 34.45 7.46
N LYS A 350 -2.61 34.67 6.38
CA LYS A 350 -3.72 35.64 6.35
C LYS A 350 -4.96 35.04 5.66
N PRO A 351 -5.90 34.45 6.42
CA PRO A 351 -7.09 33.83 5.85
C PRO A 351 -7.95 34.79 5.01
N CYS A 352 -8.02 36.05 5.43
CA CYS A 352 -8.78 37.09 4.73
C CYS A 352 -8.14 37.59 3.43
N SER A 353 -6.99 37.05 3.03
CA SER A 353 -6.30 37.40 1.79
C SER A 353 -6.57 36.37 0.68
N GLY A 354 -7.83 35.94 0.54
CA GLY A 354 -8.27 35.12 -0.59
C GLY A 354 -8.36 33.61 -0.32
N TRP A 355 -8.39 33.17 0.94
CA TRP A 355 -8.70 31.76 1.23
C TRP A 355 -10.10 31.43 0.76
N SER A 356 -10.22 30.34 0.01
CA SER A 356 -11.50 29.83 -0.45
C SER A 356 -12.41 29.56 0.73
N PHE A 357 -13.70 29.84 0.54
CA PHE A 357 -14.79 29.59 1.50
C PHE A 357 -14.80 30.47 2.75
N ILE A 358 -13.82 31.36 2.91
CA ILE A 358 -13.72 32.29 4.04
C ILE A 358 -14.06 33.70 3.55
N VAL A 359 -14.98 34.37 4.23
CA VAL A 359 -15.29 35.79 3.96
C VAL A 359 -15.07 36.59 5.23
N CYS A 360 -14.33 37.67 5.09
CA CYS A 360 -13.97 38.56 6.18
C CYS A 360 -14.59 39.94 6.04
N ASP A 361 -14.80 40.59 7.18
CA ASP A 361 -15.19 41.99 7.24
C ASP A 361 -13.99 42.91 6.92
N PRO A 362 -14.20 44.23 6.76
CA PRO A 362 -13.12 45.17 6.49
C PRO A 362 -12.04 45.24 7.58
N GLN A 363 -12.31 44.72 8.79
CA GLN A 363 -11.37 44.66 9.91
C GLN A 363 -10.57 43.34 9.91
N GLY A 364 -10.79 42.45 8.93
CA GLY A 364 -10.08 41.18 8.82
C GLY A 364 -10.61 40.09 9.74
N LYS A 365 -11.86 40.19 10.22
CA LYS A 365 -12.50 39.14 11.02
C LYS A 365 -13.38 38.27 10.14
N VAL A 366 -13.30 36.95 10.32
CA VAL A 366 -14.15 36.00 9.60
C VAL A 366 -15.59 36.13 10.08
N PHE A 367 -16.50 36.47 9.16
CA PHE A 367 -17.92 36.53 9.44
C PHE A 367 -18.75 35.52 8.64
N THR A 368 -18.20 34.91 7.59
CA THR A 368 -18.84 33.80 6.87
C THR A 368 -17.85 32.69 6.60
N VAL A 369 -18.26 31.45 6.90
CA VAL A 369 -17.63 30.23 6.42
C VAL A 369 -18.66 29.44 5.63
N ASN A 370 -18.34 29.12 4.37
CA ASN A 370 -19.26 28.43 3.48
C ASN A 370 -18.64 27.18 2.84
N PHE A 371 -18.89 26.02 3.46
CA PHE A 371 -18.50 24.69 2.99
C PHE A 371 -19.66 23.92 2.37
N ASP A 372 -20.66 24.60 1.83
CA ASP A 372 -21.78 23.96 1.15
C ASP A 372 -21.32 23.08 -0.03
N ASN A 373 -21.84 21.85 -0.08
CA ASN A 373 -21.64 20.90 -1.16
C ASN A 373 -20.16 20.67 -1.50
N LYS A 374 -19.38 20.20 -0.51
CA LYS A 374 -17.94 19.89 -0.65
C LYS A 374 -17.60 18.42 -0.43
N HIS A 375 -18.60 17.57 -0.15
CA HIS A 375 -18.41 16.15 0.18
C HIS A 375 -17.48 15.94 1.38
N PHE A 376 -17.41 16.90 2.31
CA PHE A 376 -16.58 16.76 3.49
C PHE A 376 -17.11 15.67 4.42
N ASN A 377 -16.19 14.85 4.93
CA ASN A 377 -16.43 13.85 5.96
C ASN A 377 -16.03 14.41 7.33
N GLY A 378 -16.14 13.60 8.39
CA GLY A 378 -15.69 13.97 9.73
C GLY A 378 -16.76 14.67 10.55
N THR A 379 -16.37 15.60 11.42
CA THR A 379 -17.26 16.20 12.43
C THR A 379 -17.20 17.73 12.42
N ILE A 380 -18.20 18.39 13.00
CA ILE A 380 -18.19 19.85 13.18
C ILE A 380 -17.22 20.18 14.32
N SER A 381 -16.11 20.85 14.02
CA SER A 381 -15.13 21.23 15.03
C SER A 381 -15.67 22.24 16.05
N PRO A 382 -15.47 22.05 17.36
CA PRO A 382 -15.75 23.07 18.36
C PRO A 382 -14.98 24.38 18.13
N ALA A 383 -13.87 24.35 17.41
CA ALA A 383 -13.00 25.50 17.12
C ALA A 383 -13.70 26.61 16.31
N PHE A 384 -14.81 26.30 15.63
CA PHE A 384 -15.66 27.35 15.03
C PHE A 384 -16.11 28.40 16.05
N ALA A 385 -16.24 28.04 17.33
CA ALA A 385 -16.57 28.96 18.42
C ALA A 385 -15.51 30.06 18.63
N ASN A 386 -14.26 29.84 18.23
CA ASN A 386 -13.20 30.84 18.32
C ASN A 386 -13.35 31.95 17.26
N LEU A 387 -14.17 31.73 16.23
CA LEU A 387 -14.51 32.74 15.21
C LEU A 387 -15.61 33.69 15.75
N THR A 388 -15.29 34.47 16.78
CA THR A 388 -16.28 35.26 17.55
C THR A 388 -17.11 36.28 16.76
N SER A 389 -16.70 36.62 15.53
CA SER A 389 -17.44 37.51 14.61
C SER A 389 -18.25 36.76 13.54
N LEU A 390 -18.34 35.43 13.63
CA LEU A 390 -19.04 34.58 12.68
C LEU A 390 -20.55 34.87 12.70
N LYS A 391 -21.09 35.18 11.53
CA LYS A 391 -22.52 35.43 11.29
C LYS A 391 -23.16 34.29 10.51
N ASN A 392 -22.45 33.75 9.53
CA ASN A 392 -22.97 32.69 8.65
C ASN A 392 -22.04 31.48 8.68
N LEU A 393 -22.53 30.36 9.17
CA LEU A 393 -21.87 29.06 9.09
C LEU A 393 -22.71 28.13 8.22
N VAL A 394 -22.24 27.85 7.02
CA VAL A 394 -22.93 27.00 6.05
C VAL A 394 -22.10 25.74 5.81
N LEU A 395 -22.64 24.61 6.25
CA LEU A 395 -22.03 23.27 6.19
C LEU A 395 -22.94 22.27 5.47
N SER A 396 -23.96 22.75 4.76
CA SER A 396 -24.99 21.92 4.14
C SER A 396 -24.47 21.05 3.00
N ARG A 397 -25.17 19.94 2.73
CA ARG A 397 -24.86 19.00 1.64
C ARG A 397 -23.45 18.41 1.73
N ASN A 398 -23.09 17.91 2.90
CA ASN A 398 -21.85 17.17 3.12
C ASN A 398 -22.14 15.80 3.73
N ASN A 399 -21.10 15.08 4.13
CA ASN A 399 -21.19 13.76 4.74
C ASN A 399 -20.79 13.83 6.23
N LEU A 400 -21.06 14.95 6.89
CA LEU A 400 -20.65 15.17 8.28
C LEU A 400 -21.43 14.25 9.22
N VAL A 401 -20.74 13.73 10.22
CA VAL A 401 -21.28 12.88 11.29
C VAL A 401 -21.07 13.52 12.67
N GLY A 402 -21.55 12.87 13.72
CA GLY A 402 -21.47 13.39 15.09
C GLY A 402 -22.58 14.39 15.41
N SER A 403 -22.39 15.21 16.43
CA SER A 403 -23.36 16.19 16.91
C SER A 403 -22.97 17.63 16.59
N ILE A 404 -23.93 18.54 16.67
CA ILE A 404 -23.67 19.98 16.65
C ILE A 404 -23.03 20.37 18.00
N PRO A 405 -21.81 20.95 18.06
CA PRO A 405 -21.15 21.28 19.32
C PRO A 405 -21.87 22.40 20.08
N ASP A 406 -22.04 22.23 21.41
CA ASP A 406 -22.58 23.27 22.29
C ASP A 406 -21.69 24.53 22.34
N SER A 407 -20.40 24.41 22.02
CA SER A 407 -19.48 25.57 21.97
C SER A 407 -19.95 26.65 20.99
N LEU A 408 -20.72 26.27 19.96
CA LEU A 408 -21.29 27.20 18.98
C LEU A 408 -22.31 28.15 19.61
N LEU A 409 -22.87 27.84 20.79
CA LEU A 409 -23.75 28.75 21.55
C LEU A 409 -23.02 30.03 22.00
N SER A 410 -21.69 30.01 22.06
CA SER A 410 -20.89 31.19 22.42
C SER A 410 -20.80 32.24 21.30
N LEU A 411 -21.20 31.90 20.07
CA LEU A 411 -21.18 32.79 18.91
C LEU A 411 -22.34 33.80 18.94
N THR A 412 -22.17 34.88 19.71
CA THR A 412 -23.21 35.90 19.92
C THR A 412 -23.61 36.69 18.68
N GLN A 413 -22.80 36.66 17.62
CA GLN A 413 -23.11 37.32 16.34
C GLN A 413 -23.72 36.38 15.29
N LEU A 414 -23.89 35.09 15.61
CA LEU A 414 -24.38 34.10 14.67
C LEU A 414 -25.81 34.44 14.22
N GLN A 415 -26.05 34.40 12.91
CA GLN A 415 -27.34 34.69 12.29
C GLN A 415 -27.86 33.48 11.51
N LEU A 416 -26.97 32.71 10.90
CA LEU A 416 -27.29 31.51 10.15
C LEU A 416 -26.35 30.37 10.53
N LEU A 417 -26.95 29.23 10.92
CA LEU A 417 -26.30 27.94 10.98
C LEU A 417 -27.07 26.97 10.08
N ASP A 418 -26.52 26.65 8.92
CA ASP A 418 -27.09 25.66 8.01
C ASP A 418 -26.22 24.40 8.00
N VAL A 419 -26.74 23.32 8.56
CA VAL A 419 -26.13 21.99 8.58
C VAL A 419 -26.99 20.96 7.85
N SER A 420 -27.93 21.43 7.01
CA SER A 420 -28.89 20.56 6.33
C SER A 420 -28.22 19.54 5.40
N ASN A 421 -28.88 18.40 5.19
CA ASN A 421 -28.42 17.32 4.30
C ASN A 421 -27.01 16.83 4.67
N ASN A 422 -26.87 16.37 5.92
CA ASN A 422 -25.70 15.67 6.45
C ASN A 422 -26.16 14.39 7.18
N ASN A 423 -25.24 13.69 7.85
CA ASN A 423 -25.53 12.52 8.68
C ASN A 423 -25.33 12.83 10.18
N LEU A 424 -25.75 14.02 10.62
CA LEU A 424 -25.62 14.45 12.01
C LEU A 424 -26.64 13.75 12.92
N SER A 425 -26.26 13.61 14.19
CA SER A 425 -26.99 12.91 15.24
C SER A 425 -26.93 13.71 16.55
N GLY A 426 -27.58 13.21 17.62
CA GLY A 426 -27.55 13.83 18.94
C GLY A 426 -28.51 15.01 19.10
N ALA A 427 -28.50 15.59 20.31
CA ALA A 427 -29.38 16.70 20.67
C ALA A 427 -29.00 17.99 19.94
N ILE A 428 -29.99 18.83 19.67
CA ILE A 428 -29.79 20.15 19.07
C ILE A 428 -29.53 21.17 20.18
N PRO A 429 -28.39 21.88 20.19
CA PRO A 429 -28.15 22.97 21.14
C PRO A 429 -29.23 24.06 21.03
N LYS A 430 -29.63 24.64 22.16
CA LYS A 430 -30.69 25.67 22.20
C LYS A 430 -30.16 27.04 21.80
N PHE A 431 -30.10 27.31 20.50
CA PHE A 431 -29.73 28.64 19.97
C PHE A 431 -30.82 29.69 20.26
N PRO A 432 -30.45 30.98 20.41
CA PRO A 432 -31.41 32.08 20.48
C PRO A 432 -32.30 32.13 19.23
N SER A 433 -33.53 32.64 19.37
CA SER A 433 -34.47 32.76 18.25
C SER A 433 -33.99 33.67 17.12
N THR A 434 -32.95 34.48 17.35
CA THR A 434 -32.29 35.31 16.33
C THR A 434 -31.42 34.51 15.37
N VAL A 435 -31.05 33.27 15.73
CA VAL A 435 -30.25 32.38 14.88
C VAL A 435 -31.19 31.55 14.02
N LYS A 436 -31.09 31.69 12.70
CA LYS A 436 -31.73 30.78 11.75
C LYS A 436 -30.95 29.46 11.72
N LEU A 437 -31.45 28.47 12.43
CA LEU A 437 -30.92 27.10 12.41
C LEU A 437 -31.63 26.26 11.36
N VAL A 438 -30.88 25.64 10.45
CA VAL A 438 -31.40 24.73 9.42
C VAL A 438 -30.74 23.35 9.56
N THR A 439 -31.54 22.35 9.93
CA THR A 439 -31.07 20.97 10.20
C THR A 439 -31.78 19.90 9.36
N THR A 440 -32.63 20.31 8.42
CA THR A 440 -33.42 19.41 7.55
C THR A 440 -32.52 18.43 6.81
N GLY A 441 -33.01 17.21 6.55
CA GLY A 441 -32.22 16.18 5.86
C GLY A 441 -31.19 15.44 6.72
N ASN A 442 -31.06 15.77 8.02
CA ASN A 442 -30.30 14.95 8.98
C ASN A 442 -31.25 13.97 9.68
N VAL A 443 -31.27 12.71 9.26
CA VAL A 443 -32.26 11.72 9.72
C VAL A 443 -32.08 11.36 11.22
N LEU A 444 -30.85 11.43 11.74
CA LEU A 444 -30.52 10.99 13.10
C LEU A 444 -30.57 12.13 14.13
N ILE A 445 -30.87 13.36 13.72
CA ILE A 445 -30.85 14.51 14.64
C ILE A 445 -31.98 14.39 15.68
N GLY A 446 -31.69 14.73 16.93
CA GLY A 446 -32.61 14.57 18.05
C GLY A 446 -32.68 13.14 18.63
N THR A 447 -32.04 12.16 17.97
CA THR A 447 -31.86 10.82 18.55
C THR A 447 -30.57 10.77 19.35
N THR A 448 -30.63 10.29 20.59
CA THR A 448 -29.43 9.88 21.32
C THR A 448 -29.02 8.50 20.81
N PRO A 449 -27.74 8.26 20.49
CA PRO A 449 -27.28 6.91 20.19
C PRO A 449 -27.63 6.03 21.39
N SER A 450 -28.50 5.04 21.17
CA SER A 450 -28.71 3.96 22.13
C SER A 450 -27.34 3.33 22.37
N THR A 451 -26.82 3.50 23.59
CA THR A 451 -25.72 2.69 24.08
C THR A 451 -26.19 1.25 24.12
N GLY A 452 -25.89 0.51 23.05
CA GLY A 452 -25.96 -0.94 23.04
C GLY A 452 -25.05 -1.46 24.14
N GLY A 453 -25.63 -1.80 25.29
CA GLY A 453 -24.93 -2.37 26.42
C GLY A 453 -24.36 -3.73 26.08
N GLY A 454 -23.04 -3.81 25.98
CA GLY A 454 -22.28 -5.05 25.95
C GLY A 454 -21.09 -4.93 26.90
N GLY A 455 -21.25 -5.44 28.12
CA GLY A 455 -20.16 -5.46 29.11
C GLY A 455 -20.63 -5.40 30.57
N GLY A 456 -21.45 -6.36 31.00
CA GLY A 456 -21.80 -6.57 32.41
C GLY A 456 -22.04 -8.05 32.68
N THR A 457 -21.16 -8.64 33.48
CA THR A 457 -21.13 -10.04 33.93
C THR A 457 -22.34 -10.44 34.79
N PRO A 458 -22.62 -11.76 34.95
CA PRO A 458 -23.94 -12.28 35.26
C PRO A 458 -24.19 -12.42 36.77
N SER A 459 -25.40 -12.06 37.19
CA SER A 459 -25.97 -12.45 38.48
C SER A 459 -27.41 -12.87 38.25
N GLY A 460 -27.70 -14.15 38.48
CA GLY A 460 -28.97 -14.79 38.14
C GLY A 460 -30.10 -14.58 39.14
N THR A 461 -31.32 -14.85 38.70
CA THR A 461 -32.30 -15.81 39.25
C THR A 461 -33.59 -15.71 38.42
N GLY A 462 -34.18 -16.86 38.08
CA GLY A 462 -35.17 -16.97 37.00
C GLY A 462 -36.63 -17.02 37.43
N SER A 463 -37.52 -17.11 36.44
CA SER A 463 -38.53 -18.19 36.33
C SER A 463 -39.42 -18.04 35.08
N ASN A 464 -39.85 -19.22 34.61
CA ASN A 464 -40.63 -19.58 33.42
C ASN A 464 -41.92 -18.79 33.12
N GLY A 465 -42.29 -18.79 31.82
CA GLY A 465 -43.69 -18.55 31.40
C GLY A 465 -43.92 -18.46 29.88
N THR A 466 -43.98 -19.62 29.22
CA THR A 466 -44.89 -20.01 28.10
C THR A 466 -45.19 -19.06 26.92
N THR A 467 -44.88 -19.54 25.71
CA THR A 467 -45.43 -19.14 24.39
C THR A 467 -46.91 -19.60 24.24
N PRO A 468 -47.73 -19.07 23.30
CA PRO A 468 -47.66 -19.49 21.88
C PRO A 468 -48.07 -18.47 20.79
N SER A 469 -47.57 -18.78 19.57
CA SER A 469 -48.18 -18.63 18.23
C SER A 469 -48.45 -17.25 17.58
N GLY A 470 -47.84 -17.06 16.41
CA GLY A 470 -48.26 -16.11 15.36
C GLY A 470 -47.27 -16.06 14.18
N SER A 471 -47.60 -16.71 13.05
CA SER A 471 -46.84 -16.70 11.78
C SER A 471 -47.30 -15.53 10.84
N PRO A 472 -46.83 -15.43 9.58
CA PRO A 472 -45.68 -14.63 9.14
C PRO A 472 -46.07 -13.46 8.20
N ALA A 473 -45.25 -12.40 8.12
CA ALA A 473 -45.48 -11.27 7.20
C ALA A 473 -44.37 -11.14 6.13
N GLN A 474 -44.79 -11.43 4.90
CA GLN A 474 -44.40 -10.92 3.58
C GLN A 474 -43.09 -10.13 3.40
N ALA A 475 -42.25 -10.69 2.52
CA ALA A 475 -41.22 -9.97 1.76
C ALA A 475 -41.84 -9.30 0.52
N SER A 476 -41.48 -8.04 0.26
CA SER A 476 -41.84 -7.31 -0.96
C SER A 476 -40.59 -6.84 -1.71
N ASN A 477 -40.55 -7.19 -3.00
CA ASN A 477 -39.52 -6.91 -3.99
C ASN A 477 -39.29 -5.41 -4.27
N GLY A 478 -38.03 -5.02 -4.46
CA GLY A 478 -37.61 -3.79 -5.15
C GLY A 478 -36.99 -4.11 -6.53
N PRO A 479 -37.06 -3.21 -7.53
CA PRO A 479 -36.80 -3.57 -8.93
C PRO A 479 -35.32 -3.50 -9.33
N SER A 480 -34.95 -4.40 -10.24
CA SER A 480 -33.68 -4.48 -10.96
C SER A 480 -33.62 -3.52 -12.16
N VAL A 481 -32.50 -2.81 -12.35
CA VAL A 481 -32.22 -1.99 -13.55
C VAL A 481 -31.17 -2.70 -14.42
N SER A 482 -31.47 -2.83 -15.72
CA SER A 482 -30.69 -3.54 -16.74
C SER A 482 -29.52 -2.73 -17.33
N PRO A 483 -28.44 -3.38 -17.79
CA PRO A 483 -27.25 -2.72 -18.32
C PRO A 483 -27.35 -2.51 -19.85
N ALA A 484 -27.68 -1.29 -20.28
CA ALA A 484 -27.51 -0.87 -21.66
C ALA A 484 -27.42 0.66 -21.77
N GLN A 485 -26.28 1.23 -21.34
CA GLN A 485 -25.83 2.58 -21.69
C GLN A 485 -24.39 2.82 -21.16
N MET A 486 -23.41 2.10 -21.74
CA MET A 486 -21.98 2.36 -21.54
C MET A 486 -21.25 2.06 -22.86
N GLY A 487 -21.45 2.91 -23.85
CA GLY A 487 -20.95 2.64 -25.20
C GLY A 487 -20.73 3.88 -26.05
N THR A 488 -20.23 4.98 -25.48
CA THR A 488 -19.80 6.15 -26.27
C THR A 488 -18.66 6.98 -25.65
N MET A 489 -18.00 6.53 -24.57
CA MET A 489 -16.89 7.29 -23.92
C MET A 489 -15.47 6.72 -24.12
N GLU A 490 -15.29 5.63 -24.86
CA GLU A 490 -13.96 4.98 -24.97
C GLU A 490 -13.06 5.51 -26.10
N LEU A 491 -13.57 6.27 -27.07
CA LEU A 491 -12.75 6.73 -28.21
C LEU A 491 -12.05 8.10 -28.01
N GLN A 492 -12.47 8.91 -27.04
CA GLN A 492 -11.84 10.23 -26.77
C GLN A 492 -10.68 10.16 -25.76
N VAL A 493 -10.59 9.08 -24.96
CA VAL A 493 -9.54 8.92 -23.93
C VAL A 493 -8.19 8.51 -24.54
N ASN A 494 -8.21 7.75 -25.64
CA ASN A 494 -6.99 7.22 -26.27
C ASN A 494 -6.11 8.29 -26.98
N CYS A 495 -6.71 9.40 -27.44
CA CYS A 495 -5.93 10.50 -28.04
C CYS A 495 -5.22 11.38 -27.00
N LYS A 496 -5.76 11.53 -25.79
CA LYS A 496 -5.09 12.28 -24.70
C LYS A 496 -3.96 11.47 -24.05
N ALA A 497 -4.11 10.15 -23.94
CA ALA A 497 -3.07 9.28 -23.38
C ALA A 497 -1.76 9.31 -24.20
N ARG A 498 -1.84 9.29 -25.55
CA ARG A 498 -0.65 9.38 -26.41
C ARG A 498 0.09 10.73 -26.32
N ALA A 499 -0.63 11.82 -26.11
CA ALA A 499 -0.02 13.15 -25.94
C ALA A 499 0.72 13.29 -24.60
N VAL A 500 0.16 12.73 -23.51
CA VAL A 500 0.77 12.75 -22.17
C VAL A 500 2.04 11.89 -22.11
N VAL A 501 2.03 10.72 -22.74
CA VAL A 501 3.22 9.83 -22.81
C VAL A 501 4.37 10.50 -23.56
N THR A 502 4.08 11.24 -24.63
CA THR A 502 5.11 11.95 -25.41
C THR A 502 5.69 13.14 -24.65
N PHE A 503 4.86 13.86 -23.87
CA PHE A 503 5.32 14.99 -23.06
C PHE A 503 6.13 14.54 -21.82
N MET A 504 5.82 13.37 -21.26
CA MET A 504 6.58 12.74 -20.17
C MET A 504 7.96 12.27 -20.62
N PHE A 505 8.08 11.69 -21.83
CA PHE A 505 9.37 11.26 -22.39
C PHE A 505 10.34 12.45 -22.57
N LEU A 506 9.84 13.60 -23.03
CA LEU A 506 10.64 14.83 -23.16
C LEU A 506 11.09 15.39 -21.80
N ARG A 507 10.29 15.21 -20.74
CA ARG A 507 10.65 15.65 -19.38
C ARG A 507 11.74 14.77 -18.77
N VAL A 508 11.70 13.46 -19.02
CA VAL A 508 12.73 12.50 -18.58
C VAL A 508 14.06 12.72 -19.31
N GLU A 509 14.04 13.03 -20.61
CA GLU A 509 15.26 13.40 -21.33
C GLU A 509 15.85 14.74 -20.88
N MET A 510 15.02 15.76 -20.60
CA MET A 510 15.51 17.03 -20.06
C MET A 510 16.11 16.90 -18.65
N LEU A 511 15.57 15.99 -17.82
CA LEU A 511 16.15 15.69 -16.51
C LEU A 511 17.46 14.91 -16.62
N ARG A 512 17.61 14.03 -17.63
CA ARG A 512 18.90 13.37 -17.95
C ARG A 512 19.96 14.34 -18.49
N PHE A 513 19.57 15.41 -19.17
CA PHE A 513 20.51 16.44 -19.67
C PHE A 513 21.01 17.36 -18.55
N ARG A 514 20.19 17.62 -17.51
CA ARG A 514 20.59 18.44 -16.35
C ARG A 514 21.49 17.71 -15.34
N SER A 515 21.63 16.39 -15.42
CA SER A 515 22.53 15.62 -14.55
C SER A 515 23.92 15.40 -15.16
N LYS A 516 24.25 16.07 -16.27
CA LYS A 516 25.54 15.94 -16.98
C LYS A 516 26.30 17.26 -17.16
N PHE A 517 25.91 18.33 -16.47
CA PHE A 517 26.66 19.59 -16.38
C PHE A 517 26.71 20.10 -14.96
#